data_AF-A0A4P7VBW6-F1
#
_entry.id   AF-A0A4P7VBW6-F1
#
_cell.length_a   1.000
_cell.length_b   1.000
_cell.length_c   1.000
_cell.angle_alpha   90.00
_cell.angle_beta   90.00
_cell.angle_gamma   90.00
#
_symmetry.space_group_name_H-M   'P 1'
#
loop_
_entity.id
_entity.type
_entity.pdbx_description
1 polymer ?
#
loop_
_entity_poly.entity_id
_entity_poly.type
_entity_poly.pdbx_seq_one_letter_code
_entity_poly.pdbx_strand_id
1 'polypeptide(L)'
;MKITVYRGNDRIGGCVTEYESNGWKLFVDCGEQLSGEPVFNNALEIDGLTCGDLSKSALLITHYHGNHIGKIADLAPELPIFVGGISNEIAQELLDNLNPGNEESRSMAEHLGFVKTFVSGEQFSFGEFCIMPIIVDHYAFDAYAFCIDAENLKVFHTGNFCVHGFRSGKLPQLIEKYVGRVDYVVCEATNVNRPAATIKSEHELQKEFDSGHCDMASLDSLLDMLTPKAIISIHTDNPRHFADMFCEKWPVILLEDGESFSAIRDPGFDRTTAFVIAFQTPDNSYEVIDNPENLQWWTVDKKFLGEFLWWNDADSALHHVVYAPKRLLGYSIESDEDMAPFLYVVYNPDFTKHSEYTEGGHKPDDEGKQADCGYIPGQRVLAVIDDVLLPCEVIDPLTEDFLRKDFNQDGSRSEEDFQEYKSDLWDWDWDEVVVHPLVKIKTEFGEIVSDTTAKRIFIFPYKE
;
A
#
# COMPACT_ATOMS: atom_id res chain seq x y z
N MET A 1 -36.61 -19.02 -44.20
CA MET A 1 -36.18 -18.04 -43.20
C MET A 1 -36.05 -16.66 -43.84
N LYS A 2 -36.63 -15.62 -43.23
CA LYS A 2 -36.50 -14.21 -43.58
C LYS A 2 -35.82 -13.46 -42.44
N ILE A 3 -34.86 -12.57 -42.77
CA ILE A 3 -34.11 -11.78 -41.78
C ILE A 3 -34.49 -10.31 -41.93
N THR A 4 -34.91 -9.67 -40.83
CA THR A 4 -35.27 -8.25 -40.80
C THR A 4 -34.49 -7.55 -39.69
N VAL A 5 -33.69 -6.54 -40.04
CA VAL A 5 -33.03 -5.67 -39.04
C VAL A 5 -33.92 -4.45 -38.82
N TYR A 6 -34.58 -4.38 -37.67
CA TYR A 6 -35.44 -3.25 -37.32
C TYR A 6 -34.64 -2.04 -36.85
N ARG A 7 -33.53 -2.27 -36.12
CA ARG A 7 -32.65 -1.23 -35.58
C ARG A 7 -31.24 -1.78 -35.38
N GLY A 8 -30.23 -0.91 -35.53
CA GLY A 8 -28.80 -1.27 -35.44
C GLY A 8 -28.04 -1.28 -36.78
N ASN A 9 -28.67 -0.91 -37.90
CA ASN A 9 -28.02 -0.92 -39.22
C ASN A 9 -27.21 0.36 -39.52
N ASP A 10 -27.59 1.49 -38.92
CA ASP A 10 -26.99 2.82 -39.15
C ASP A 10 -26.55 3.51 -37.85
N ARG A 11 -26.49 2.75 -36.75
CA ARG A 11 -26.22 3.24 -35.39
C ARG A 11 -25.70 2.11 -34.50
N ILE A 12 -25.08 2.46 -33.37
CA ILE A 12 -24.46 1.48 -32.46
C ILE A 12 -25.49 0.94 -31.45
N GLY A 13 -26.44 1.78 -31.02
CA GLY A 13 -27.41 1.42 -29.98
C GLY A 13 -28.73 0.87 -30.48
N GLY A 14 -29.42 0.09 -29.63
CA GLY A 14 -30.79 -0.33 -29.85
C GLY A 14 -30.95 -1.51 -30.79
N CYS A 15 -30.00 -2.44 -30.86
CA CYS A 15 -30.09 -3.55 -31.80
C CYS A 15 -31.39 -4.35 -31.64
N VAL A 16 -32.07 -4.63 -32.76
CA VAL A 16 -33.24 -5.53 -32.86
C VAL A 16 -33.22 -6.22 -34.21
N THR A 17 -33.05 -7.53 -34.23
CA THR A 17 -33.07 -8.36 -35.44
C THR A 17 -34.13 -9.45 -35.32
N GLU A 18 -34.93 -9.64 -36.36
CA GLU A 18 -35.93 -10.72 -36.47
C GLU A 18 -35.48 -11.78 -37.47
N TYR A 19 -35.71 -13.04 -37.10
CA TYR A 19 -35.67 -14.21 -37.96
C TYR A 19 -37.08 -14.80 -38.01
N GLU A 20 -37.69 -14.82 -39.19
CA GLU A 20 -39.04 -15.37 -39.40
C GLU A 20 -38.98 -16.65 -40.25
N SER A 21 -39.76 -17.66 -39.87
CA SER A 21 -39.89 -18.93 -40.58
C SER A 21 -41.24 -19.56 -40.27
N ASN A 22 -42.02 -19.90 -41.31
CA ASN A 22 -43.43 -20.36 -41.24
C ASN A 22 -44.31 -19.70 -40.16
N GLY A 23 -44.18 -18.39 -39.99
CA GLY A 23 -44.92 -17.58 -39.02
C GLY A 23 -44.42 -17.67 -37.58
N TRP A 24 -43.32 -18.38 -37.33
CA TRP A 24 -42.54 -18.26 -36.10
C TRP A 24 -41.54 -17.13 -36.21
N LYS A 25 -41.38 -16.36 -35.14
CA LYS A 25 -40.49 -15.20 -35.06
C LYS A 25 -39.52 -15.36 -33.91
N LEU A 26 -38.23 -15.26 -34.22
CA LEU A 26 -37.16 -15.23 -33.24
C LEU A 26 -36.49 -13.87 -33.31
N PHE A 27 -36.50 -13.13 -32.21
CA PHE A 27 -35.84 -11.85 -32.10
C PHE A 27 -34.49 -12.02 -31.41
N VAL A 28 -33.50 -11.22 -31.81
CA VAL A 28 -32.22 -11.11 -31.12
C VAL A 28 -32.01 -9.65 -30.73
N ASP A 29 -31.85 -9.47 -29.42
CA ASP A 29 -31.75 -8.21 -28.68
C ASP A 29 -32.97 -7.28 -28.78
N CYS A 30 -33.16 -6.50 -27.71
CA CYS A 30 -34.15 -5.44 -27.58
C CYS A 30 -33.54 -4.25 -26.84
N GLY A 31 -32.63 -3.56 -27.52
CA GLY A 31 -31.77 -2.57 -26.88
C GLY A 31 -32.35 -1.18 -26.69
N GLU A 32 -31.75 -0.39 -25.79
CA GLU A 32 -31.95 1.06 -25.77
C GLU A 32 -30.97 1.81 -26.70
N GLN A 33 -31.34 2.99 -27.18
CA GLN A 33 -30.42 3.87 -27.91
C GLN A 33 -29.36 4.46 -26.98
N LEU A 34 -28.16 4.69 -27.50
CA LEU A 34 -27.11 5.34 -26.73
C LEU A 34 -27.42 6.83 -26.54
N SER A 35 -26.98 7.38 -25.40
CA SER A 35 -27.14 8.80 -25.10
C SER A 35 -26.47 9.68 -26.15
N GLY A 36 -27.20 10.68 -26.67
CA GLY A 36 -26.71 11.60 -27.70
C GLY A 36 -27.12 11.25 -29.13
N GLU A 37 -27.76 10.10 -29.37
CA GLU A 37 -28.41 9.81 -30.65
C GLU A 37 -29.78 10.52 -30.78
N PRO A 38 -30.26 10.83 -32.00
CA PRO A 38 -31.57 11.44 -32.21
C PRO A 38 -32.68 10.56 -31.63
N VAL A 39 -33.40 11.08 -30.64
CA VAL A 39 -34.56 10.40 -30.04
C VAL A 39 -35.68 10.37 -31.06
N PHE A 40 -36.02 9.19 -31.56
CA PHE A 40 -37.24 8.98 -32.31
C PHE A 40 -38.37 8.73 -31.31
N ASN A 41 -39.24 9.73 -31.13
CA ASN A 41 -40.36 9.72 -30.16
C ASN A 41 -41.49 8.71 -30.48
N ASN A 42 -41.29 7.79 -31.42
CA ASN A 42 -42.30 6.78 -31.73
C ASN A 42 -41.98 5.50 -30.94
N ALA A 43 -42.98 4.95 -30.27
CA ALA A 43 -42.89 3.62 -29.70
C ALA A 43 -42.44 2.63 -30.78
N LEU A 44 -41.51 1.74 -30.43
CA LEU A 44 -40.98 0.75 -31.36
C LEU A 44 -42.04 -0.33 -31.60
N GLU A 45 -42.99 -0.10 -32.52
CA GLU A 45 -44.07 -1.05 -32.82
C GLU A 45 -43.59 -2.15 -33.78
N ILE A 46 -43.34 -3.34 -33.24
CA ILE A 46 -42.86 -4.51 -33.97
C ILE A 46 -43.84 -5.66 -33.67
N ASP A 47 -44.55 -6.09 -34.71
CA ASP A 47 -45.49 -7.21 -34.64
C ASP A 47 -44.77 -8.48 -34.20
N GLY A 48 -45.23 -9.09 -33.12
CA GLY A 48 -44.61 -10.25 -32.51
C GLY A 48 -43.54 -9.94 -31.45
N LEU A 49 -43.19 -8.67 -31.20
CA LEU A 49 -42.24 -8.30 -30.13
C LEU A 49 -42.86 -7.32 -29.13
N THR A 50 -43.31 -6.15 -29.60
CA THR A 50 -43.88 -5.10 -28.74
C THR A 50 -45.38 -4.92 -28.93
N CYS A 51 -45.93 -5.46 -30.02
CA CYS A 51 -47.37 -5.46 -30.30
C CYS A 51 -47.76 -6.71 -31.11
N GLY A 52 -49.07 -6.90 -31.32
CA GLY A 52 -49.57 -7.99 -32.16
C GLY A 52 -49.63 -9.36 -31.46
N ASP A 53 -49.50 -10.43 -32.24
CA ASP A 53 -49.58 -11.82 -31.75
C ASP A 53 -48.19 -12.33 -31.33
N LEU A 54 -48.05 -12.67 -30.05
CA LEU A 54 -46.81 -13.15 -29.43
C LEU A 54 -46.73 -14.69 -29.36
N SER A 55 -47.79 -15.41 -29.75
CA SER A 55 -47.91 -16.86 -29.52
C SER A 55 -46.83 -17.71 -30.19
N LYS A 56 -46.15 -17.16 -31.20
CA LYS A 56 -45.05 -17.79 -31.93
C LYS A 56 -43.77 -16.95 -31.92
N SER A 57 -43.61 -16.12 -30.91
CA SER A 57 -42.48 -15.22 -30.76
C SER A 57 -41.59 -15.59 -29.58
N ALA A 58 -40.28 -15.38 -29.72
CA ALA A 58 -39.34 -15.42 -28.61
C ALA A 58 -38.23 -14.40 -28.82
N LEU A 59 -37.59 -13.98 -27.73
CA LEU A 59 -36.46 -13.05 -27.73
C LEU A 59 -35.21 -13.74 -27.16
N LEU A 60 -34.09 -13.63 -27.86
CA LEU A 60 -32.76 -13.97 -27.36
C LEU A 60 -32.03 -12.68 -26.98
N ILE A 61 -31.35 -12.68 -25.84
CA ILE A 61 -30.45 -11.60 -25.43
C ILE A 61 -29.01 -12.08 -25.52
N THR A 62 -28.18 -11.35 -26.26
CA THR A 62 -26.76 -11.69 -26.45
C THR A 62 -25.93 -11.41 -25.20
N HIS A 63 -26.18 -10.28 -24.53
CA HIS A 63 -25.50 -9.86 -23.30
C HIS A 63 -26.26 -8.72 -22.59
N TYR A 64 -25.85 -8.38 -21.37
CA TYR A 64 -26.57 -7.47 -20.46
C TYR A 64 -26.36 -5.96 -20.68
N HIS A 65 -25.61 -5.52 -21.70
CA HIS A 65 -25.48 -4.08 -21.94
C HIS A 65 -26.83 -3.45 -22.31
N GLY A 66 -27.10 -2.23 -21.81
CA GLY A 66 -28.37 -1.54 -22.00
C GLY A 66 -28.77 -1.35 -23.47
N ASN A 67 -27.81 -1.23 -24.38
CA ASN A 67 -28.07 -1.14 -25.81
C ASN A 67 -28.44 -2.47 -26.50
N HIS A 68 -28.56 -3.56 -25.73
CA HIS A 68 -29.03 -4.89 -26.16
C HIS A 68 -30.23 -5.39 -25.34
N ILE A 69 -30.29 -5.08 -24.03
CA ILE A 69 -31.39 -5.54 -23.16
C ILE A 69 -32.36 -4.41 -22.72
N GLY A 70 -31.96 -3.14 -22.86
CA GLY A 70 -32.58 -2.01 -22.15
C GLY A 70 -34.04 -1.68 -22.48
N LYS A 71 -34.67 -2.33 -23.46
CA LYS A 71 -36.11 -2.19 -23.75
C LYS A 71 -36.94 -3.40 -23.34
N ILE A 72 -36.35 -4.32 -22.57
CA ILE A 72 -37.07 -5.48 -22.00
C ILE A 72 -38.28 -5.06 -21.14
N ALA A 73 -38.20 -3.93 -20.45
CA ALA A 73 -39.29 -3.41 -19.61
C ALA A 73 -40.55 -3.02 -20.41
N ASP A 74 -40.43 -2.80 -21.71
CA ASP A 74 -41.53 -2.45 -22.62
C ASP A 74 -42.23 -3.68 -23.22
N LEU A 75 -41.74 -4.89 -22.92
CA LEU A 75 -42.24 -6.14 -23.48
C LEU A 75 -43.42 -6.68 -22.67
N ALA A 76 -44.20 -7.55 -23.31
CA ALA A 76 -45.28 -8.23 -22.63
C ALA A 76 -44.73 -9.42 -21.82
N PRO A 77 -45.17 -9.64 -20.56
CA PRO A 77 -44.66 -10.71 -19.70
C PRO A 77 -44.79 -12.13 -20.26
N GLU A 78 -45.73 -12.35 -21.19
CA GLU A 78 -45.94 -13.65 -21.85
C GLU A 78 -44.87 -13.99 -22.90
N LEU A 79 -44.08 -13.01 -23.37
CA LEU A 79 -43.05 -13.25 -24.36
C LEU A 79 -41.90 -14.09 -23.75
N PRO A 80 -41.59 -15.28 -24.31
CA PRO A 80 -40.42 -16.05 -23.86
C PRO A 80 -39.12 -15.30 -24.17
N ILE A 81 -38.37 -14.96 -23.12
CA ILE A 81 -37.05 -14.32 -23.23
C ILE A 81 -35.98 -15.32 -22.78
N PHE A 82 -34.89 -15.39 -23.54
CA PHE A 82 -33.77 -16.29 -23.30
C PHE A 82 -32.47 -15.48 -23.15
N VAL A 83 -31.69 -15.74 -22.10
CA VAL A 83 -30.44 -15.02 -21.79
C VAL A 83 -29.40 -15.93 -21.14
N GLY A 84 -28.11 -15.57 -21.19
CA GLY A 84 -27.07 -16.25 -20.42
C GLY A 84 -27.33 -16.13 -18.92
N GLY A 85 -27.04 -17.20 -18.15
CA GLY A 85 -27.32 -17.22 -16.71
C GLY A 85 -26.59 -16.12 -15.93
N ILE A 86 -25.31 -15.92 -16.22
CA ILE A 86 -24.50 -14.90 -15.53
C ILE A 86 -24.86 -13.50 -16.03
N SER A 87 -25.18 -13.36 -17.33
CA SER A 87 -25.73 -12.13 -17.86
C SER A 87 -27.01 -11.70 -17.12
N ASN A 88 -27.89 -12.65 -16.78
CA ASN A 88 -29.10 -12.37 -15.99
C ASN A 88 -28.77 -11.94 -14.56
N GLU A 89 -27.85 -12.65 -13.90
CA GLU A 89 -27.40 -12.33 -12.53
C GLU A 89 -26.79 -10.92 -12.46
N ILE A 90 -25.91 -10.57 -13.40
CA ILE A 90 -25.30 -9.23 -13.46
C ILE A 90 -26.36 -8.16 -13.71
N ALA A 91 -27.31 -8.40 -14.62
CA ALA A 91 -28.38 -7.44 -14.90
C ALA A 91 -29.27 -7.22 -13.66
N GLN A 92 -29.59 -8.28 -12.92
CA GLN A 92 -30.38 -8.20 -11.69
C GLN A 92 -29.63 -7.41 -10.60
N GLU A 93 -28.36 -7.73 -10.36
CA GLU A 93 -27.53 -7.04 -9.36
C GLU A 93 -27.35 -5.56 -9.70
N LEU A 94 -27.19 -5.23 -10.99
CA LEU A 94 -27.09 -3.85 -11.45
C LEU A 94 -28.37 -3.04 -11.14
N LEU A 95 -29.54 -3.64 -11.35
CA LEU A 95 -30.83 -3.00 -11.05
C LEU A 95 -31.03 -2.76 -9.56
N ASP A 96 -30.72 -3.77 -8.74
CA ASP A 96 -30.92 -3.72 -7.30
C ASP A 96 -30.07 -2.61 -6.65
N ASN A 97 -28.91 -2.27 -7.25
CA ASN A 97 -27.98 -1.28 -6.71
C ASN A 97 -28.09 0.12 -7.33
N LEU A 98 -28.48 0.27 -8.61
CA LEU A 98 -28.44 1.59 -9.27
C LEU A 98 -29.70 2.43 -9.07
N ASN A 99 -30.91 1.84 -9.11
CA ASN A 99 -32.16 2.61 -9.04
C ASN A 99 -33.35 1.79 -8.48
N PRO A 100 -33.27 1.29 -7.23
CA PRO A 100 -34.37 0.56 -6.62
C PRO A 100 -35.55 1.50 -6.35
N GLY A 101 -36.51 1.62 -7.28
CA GLY A 101 -37.78 2.30 -6.98
C GLY A 101 -38.59 2.87 -8.16
N ASN A 102 -37.99 3.18 -9.30
CA ASN A 102 -38.76 3.69 -10.45
C ASN A 102 -39.55 2.54 -11.15
N GLU A 103 -40.62 2.89 -11.88
CA GLU A 103 -41.50 1.90 -12.52
C GLU A 103 -40.78 1.05 -13.57
N GLU A 104 -39.87 1.65 -14.34
CA GLU A 104 -39.07 0.96 -15.36
C GLU A 104 -38.17 -0.12 -14.75
N SER A 105 -37.48 0.18 -13.63
CA SER A 105 -36.61 -0.79 -12.95
C SER A 105 -37.42 -1.92 -12.34
N ARG A 106 -38.63 -1.64 -11.84
CA ARG A 106 -39.55 -2.69 -11.35
C ARG A 106 -40.01 -3.60 -12.49
N SER A 107 -40.44 -3.03 -13.62
CA SER A 107 -40.83 -3.80 -14.80
C SER A 107 -39.67 -4.65 -15.33
N MET A 108 -38.47 -4.08 -15.39
CA MET A 108 -37.27 -4.80 -15.82
C MET A 108 -36.95 -5.97 -14.88
N ALA A 109 -36.97 -5.75 -13.55
CA ALA A 109 -36.73 -6.81 -12.57
C ALA A 109 -37.77 -7.93 -12.64
N GLU A 110 -39.05 -7.60 -12.88
CA GLU A 110 -40.09 -8.61 -13.10
C GLU A 110 -39.75 -9.48 -14.33
N HIS A 111 -39.38 -8.87 -15.45
CA HIS A 111 -38.99 -9.64 -16.65
C HIS A 111 -37.76 -10.52 -16.42
N LEU A 112 -36.70 -9.98 -15.80
CA LEU A 112 -35.49 -10.75 -15.46
C LEU A 112 -35.77 -11.93 -14.51
N GLY A 113 -36.81 -11.82 -13.68
CA GLY A 113 -37.27 -12.90 -12.81
C GLY A 113 -37.91 -14.09 -13.55
N PHE A 114 -38.35 -13.90 -14.80
CA PHE A 114 -39.05 -14.93 -15.59
C PHE A 114 -38.33 -15.35 -16.88
N VAL A 115 -37.14 -14.81 -17.15
CA VAL A 115 -36.35 -15.24 -18.30
C VAL A 115 -35.94 -16.71 -18.19
N LYS A 116 -35.72 -17.33 -19.34
CA LYS A 116 -35.13 -18.67 -19.46
C LYS A 116 -33.64 -18.53 -19.69
N THR A 117 -32.86 -19.38 -19.06
CA THR A 117 -31.41 -19.40 -19.28
C THR A 117 -31.01 -20.44 -20.31
N PHE A 118 -29.96 -20.14 -21.07
CA PHE A 118 -29.28 -21.11 -21.94
C PHE A 118 -27.81 -21.25 -21.54
N VAL A 119 -27.16 -22.30 -22.05
CA VAL A 119 -25.76 -22.61 -21.80
C VAL A 119 -25.01 -22.71 -23.13
N SER A 120 -23.79 -22.17 -23.18
CA SER A 120 -22.94 -22.26 -24.38
C SER A 120 -22.74 -23.72 -24.81
N GLY A 121 -22.93 -24.00 -26.10
CA GLY A 121 -22.71 -25.33 -26.68
C GLY A 121 -23.86 -26.33 -26.43
N GLU A 122 -24.92 -25.93 -25.73
CA GLU A 122 -26.13 -26.71 -25.56
C GLU A 122 -27.23 -26.17 -26.48
N GLN A 123 -27.60 -26.98 -27.48
CA GLN A 123 -28.64 -26.61 -28.44
C GLN A 123 -30.03 -26.63 -27.78
N PHE A 124 -30.86 -25.65 -28.12
CA PHE A 124 -32.29 -25.67 -27.79
C PHE A 124 -33.12 -25.30 -29.01
N SER A 125 -34.44 -25.51 -28.92
CA SER A 125 -35.37 -25.20 -30.01
C SER A 125 -36.48 -24.28 -29.55
N PHE A 126 -36.93 -23.41 -30.46
CA PHE A 126 -38.15 -22.61 -30.31
C PHE A 126 -38.93 -22.66 -31.62
N GLY A 127 -40.12 -23.26 -31.59
CA GLY A 127 -40.86 -23.54 -32.81
C GLY A 127 -40.06 -24.43 -33.75
N GLU A 128 -39.77 -23.92 -34.94
CA GLU A 128 -38.91 -24.59 -35.94
C GLU A 128 -37.43 -24.17 -35.89
N PHE A 129 -37.09 -23.17 -35.07
CA PHE A 129 -35.72 -22.72 -34.93
C PHE A 129 -34.93 -23.70 -34.05
N CYS A 130 -33.79 -24.14 -34.53
CA CYS A 130 -32.75 -24.77 -33.71
C CYS A 130 -31.64 -23.74 -33.44
N ILE A 131 -31.34 -23.51 -32.17
CA ILE A 131 -30.50 -22.40 -31.71
C ILE A 131 -29.32 -22.97 -30.93
N MET A 132 -28.12 -22.62 -31.36
CA MET A 132 -26.86 -23.00 -30.70
C MET A 132 -26.15 -21.74 -30.18
N PRO A 133 -26.19 -21.48 -28.86
CA PRO A 133 -25.44 -20.39 -28.23
C PRO A 133 -23.94 -20.69 -28.21
N ILE A 134 -23.14 -19.69 -28.58
CA ILE A 134 -21.67 -19.76 -28.56
C ILE A 134 -21.16 -18.60 -27.73
N ILE A 135 -20.46 -18.91 -26.64
CA ILE A 135 -19.82 -17.89 -25.82
C ILE A 135 -18.71 -17.18 -26.62
N VAL A 136 -18.70 -15.86 -26.55
CA VAL A 136 -17.71 -14.99 -27.22
C VAL A 136 -17.03 -14.10 -26.19
N ASP A 137 -15.84 -13.60 -26.53
CA ASP A 137 -15.24 -12.52 -25.74
C ASP A 137 -15.90 -11.20 -26.10
N HIS A 138 -16.18 -10.40 -25.09
CA HIS A 138 -16.64 -9.02 -25.18
C HIS A 138 -16.37 -8.34 -23.83
N TYR A 139 -16.57 -7.03 -23.76
CA TYR A 139 -16.48 -6.27 -22.52
C TYR A 139 -17.62 -6.57 -21.52
N ALA A 140 -18.74 -7.15 -22.00
CA ALA A 140 -19.72 -7.75 -21.12
C ALA A 140 -19.36 -9.21 -20.86
N PHE A 141 -19.29 -9.58 -19.58
CA PHE A 141 -19.10 -10.98 -19.22
C PHE A 141 -20.31 -11.81 -19.68
N ASP A 142 -20.10 -13.10 -19.96
CA ASP A 142 -21.19 -14.00 -20.40
C ASP A 142 -21.92 -13.50 -21.66
N ALA A 143 -21.17 -13.02 -22.65
CA ALA A 143 -21.67 -12.61 -23.97
C ALA A 143 -21.75 -13.77 -24.96
N TYR A 144 -22.76 -13.75 -25.84
CA TYR A 144 -23.06 -14.85 -26.75
C TYR A 144 -23.29 -14.40 -28.20
N ALA A 145 -22.81 -15.25 -29.11
CA ALA A 145 -23.27 -15.36 -30.48
C ALA A 145 -24.27 -16.52 -30.62
N PHE A 146 -25.08 -16.53 -31.68
CA PHE A 146 -26.06 -17.58 -31.95
C PHE A 146 -25.91 -18.14 -33.36
N CYS A 147 -25.84 -19.46 -33.49
CA CYS A 147 -26.09 -20.16 -34.74
C CYS A 147 -27.56 -20.58 -34.77
N ILE A 148 -28.31 -20.07 -35.76
CA ILE A 148 -29.76 -20.21 -35.89
C ILE A 148 -30.05 -20.98 -37.18
N ASP A 149 -30.68 -22.15 -37.03
CA ASP A 149 -31.05 -23.05 -38.12
C ASP A 149 -32.59 -23.10 -38.28
N ALA A 150 -33.10 -22.86 -39.49
CA ALA A 150 -34.50 -23.11 -39.88
C ALA A 150 -34.63 -23.24 -41.41
N GLU A 151 -35.58 -24.04 -41.90
CA GLU A 151 -35.82 -24.27 -43.34
C GLU A 151 -34.58 -24.69 -44.16
N ASN A 152 -33.64 -25.44 -43.56
CA ASN A 152 -32.34 -25.78 -44.15
C ASN A 152 -31.42 -24.59 -44.45
N LEU A 153 -31.68 -23.42 -43.83
CA LEU A 153 -30.79 -22.28 -43.82
C LEU A 153 -30.15 -22.13 -42.44
N LYS A 154 -28.86 -21.83 -42.44
CA LYS A 154 -28.07 -21.59 -41.23
C LYS A 154 -27.56 -20.15 -41.20
N VAL A 155 -27.87 -19.41 -40.15
CA VAL A 155 -27.44 -18.03 -39.94
C VAL A 155 -26.62 -17.90 -38.66
N PHE A 156 -25.49 -17.20 -38.73
CA PHE A 156 -24.68 -16.88 -37.56
C PHE A 156 -24.87 -15.41 -37.15
N HIS A 157 -25.44 -15.16 -35.98
CA HIS A 157 -25.56 -13.84 -35.39
C HIS A 157 -24.43 -13.63 -34.38
N THR A 158 -23.53 -12.67 -34.62
CA THR A 158 -22.31 -12.55 -33.82
C THR A 158 -22.54 -11.98 -32.42
N GLY A 159 -23.63 -11.23 -32.22
CA GLY A 159 -23.71 -10.29 -31.10
C GLY A 159 -22.55 -9.29 -31.16
N ASN A 160 -22.21 -8.69 -30.02
CA ASN A 160 -20.96 -7.94 -29.90
C ASN A 160 -19.85 -8.89 -29.47
N PHE A 161 -18.70 -8.79 -30.12
CA PHE A 161 -17.56 -9.66 -29.82
C PHE A 161 -16.23 -8.99 -30.10
N CYS A 162 -15.19 -9.48 -29.43
CA CYS A 162 -13.81 -9.16 -29.71
C CYS A 162 -12.98 -10.44 -29.86
N VAL A 163 -11.81 -10.31 -30.49
CA VAL A 163 -10.85 -11.42 -30.70
C VAL A 163 -9.54 -11.18 -29.95
N HIS A 164 -9.59 -10.36 -28.90
CA HIS A 164 -8.43 -9.99 -28.09
C HIS A 164 -8.73 -10.01 -26.57
N GLY A 165 -9.86 -10.60 -26.18
CA GLY A 165 -10.16 -10.94 -24.79
C GLY A 165 -9.46 -12.23 -24.35
N PHE A 166 -9.67 -12.62 -23.11
CA PHE A 166 -8.99 -13.78 -22.50
C PHE A 166 -9.32 -15.14 -23.15
N ARG A 167 -10.44 -15.30 -23.88
CA ARG A 167 -10.85 -16.57 -24.52
C ARG A 167 -10.67 -16.56 -26.04
N SER A 168 -10.14 -15.48 -26.60
CA SER A 168 -10.08 -15.20 -28.04
C SER A 168 -9.43 -16.32 -28.86
N GLY A 169 -8.41 -16.99 -28.30
CA GLY A 169 -7.77 -18.15 -28.93
C GLY A 169 -8.68 -19.38 -29.13
N LYS A 170 -9.86 -19.44 -28.48
CA LYS A 170 -10.80 -20.56 -28.57
C LYS A 170 -11.94 -20.34 -29.58
N LEU A 171 -12.20 -19.11 -30.01
CA LEU A 171 -13.31 -18.82 -30.93
C LEU A 171 -13.24 -19.67 -32.22
N PRO A 172 -12.10 -19.82 -32.92
CA PRO A 172 -12.02 -20.66 -34.12
C PRO A 172 -12.43 -22.12 -33.85
N GLN A 173 -12.04 -22.68 -32.70
CA GLN A 173 -12.37 -24.05 -32.31
C GLN A 173 -13.86 -24.22 -32.01
N LEU A 174 -14.49 -23.20 -31.41
CA LEU A 174 -15.94 -23.19 -31.16
C LEU A 174 -16.72 -23.12 -32.47
N ILE A 175 -16.28 -22.27 -33.40
CA ILE A 175 -16.90 -22.16 -34.74
C ILE A 175 -16.78 -23.48 -35.49
N GLU A 176 -15.60 -24.12 -35.51
CA GLU A 176 -15.41 -25.42 -36.17
C GLU A 176 -16.28 -26.51 -35.54
N LYS A 177 -16.35 -26.56 -34.21
CA LYS A 177 -17.06 -27.62 -33.48
C LYS A 177 -18.59 -27.50 -33.54
N TYR A 178 -19.12 -26.28 -33.40
CA TYR A 178 -20.55 -26.08 -33.14
C TYR A 178 -21.30 -25.38 -34.28
N VAL A 179 -20.62 -24.61 -35.13
CA VAL A 179 -21.26 -23.77 -36.15
C VAL A 179 -21.05 -24.35 -37.55
N GLY A 180 -19.79 -24.54 -37.94
CA GLY A 180 -19.39 -24.96 -39.27
C GLY A 180 -19.68 -23.90 -40.34
N ARG A 181 -20.00 -24.35 -41.56
CA ARG A 181 -20.39 -23.45 -42.66
C ARG A 181 -21.80 -22.90 -42.42
N VAL A 182 -21.97 -21.59 -42.62
CA VAL A 182 -23.26 -20.89 -42.57
C VAL A 182 -23.59 -20.24 -43.91
N ASP A 183 -24.87 -19.97 -44.14
CA ASP A 183 -25.36 -19.32 -45.37
C ASP A 183 -25.27 -17.78 -45.25
N TYR A 184 -25.54 -17.24 -44.06
CA TYR A 184 -25.49 -15.81 -43.76
C TYR A 184 -24.85 -15.52 -42.40
N VAL A 185 -24.26 -14.33 -42.28
CA VAL A 185 -23.75 -13.80 -41.01
C VAL A 185 -24.38 -12.44 -40.76
N VAL A 186 -25.00 -12.27 -39.59
CA VAL A 186 -25.41 -10.97 -39.06
C VAL A 186 -24.32 -10.54 -38.08
N CYS A 187 -23.50 -9.57 -38.49
CA CYS A 187 -22.24 -9.23 -37.83
C CYS A 187 -22.29 -7.83 -37.25
N GLU A 188 -21.76 -7.64 -36.04
CA GLU A 188 -21.45 -6.30 -35.55
C GLU A 188 -20.33 -5.66 -36.38
N ALA A 189 -20.33 -4.33 -36.45
CA ALA A 189 -19.41 -3.57 -37.30
C ALA A 189 -18.95 -2.26 -36.63
N THR A 190 -18.95 -2.21 -35.30
CA THR A 190 -18.77 -0.98 -34.50
C THR A 190 -17.46 -0.25 -34.84
N ASN A 191 -16.41 -1.00 -35.20
CA ASN A 191 -15.09 -0.46 -35.51
C ASN A 191 -14.79 -0.23 -37.00
N VAL A 192 -15.76 -0.40 -37.92
CA VAL A 192 -15.52 -0.19 -39.37
C VAL A 192 -14.96 1.20 -39.70
N ASN A 193 -15.40 2.23 -38.98
CA ASN A 193 -14.92 3.61 -39.17
C ASN A 193 -13.66 3.95 -38.33
N ARG A 194 -13.10 2.98 -37.60
CA ARG A 194 -11.96 3.17 -36.68
C ARG A 194 -10.83 2.15 -36.94
N PRO A 195 -10.30 2.06 -38.18
CA PRO A 195 -9.27 1.07 -38.51
C PRO A 195 -7.94 1.31 -37.79
N ALA A 196 -7.70 2.53 -37.28
CA ALA A 196 -6.49 2.93 -36.56
C ALA A 196 -6.64 2.85 -35.03
N ALA A 197 -7.77 2.35 -34.50
CA ALA A 197 -7.88 2.12 -33.06
C ALA A 197 -6.81 1.10 -32.64
N THR A 198 -5.93 1.49 -31.72
CA THR A 198 -4.94 0.57 -31.15
C THR A 198 -5.68 -0.50 -30.35
N ILE A 199 -5.87 -1.67 -30.95
CA ILE A 199 -6.46 -2.82 -30.28
C ILE A 199 -5.37 -3.42 -29.39
N LYS A 200 -5.49 -3.27 -28.07
CA LYS A 200 -4.68 -3.99 -27.09
C LYS A 200 -5.45 -5.19 -26.57
N SER A 201 -4.75 -6.29 -26.32
CA SER A 201 -5.33 -7.42 -25.60
C SER A 201 -5.62 -7.07 -24.14
N GLU A 202 -6.62 -7.71 -23.55
CA GLU A 202 -6.94 -7.50 -22.12
C GLU A 202 -5.75 -7.87 -21.21
N HIS A 203 -4.91 -8.81 -21.65
CA HIS A 203 -3.68 -9.19 -20.95
C HIS A 203 -2.58 -8.12 -21.01
N GLU A 204 -2.48 -7.37 -22.10
CA GLU A 204 -1.56 -6.22 -22.18
C GLU A 204 -2.04 -5.07 -21.28
N LEU A 205 -3.35 -4.81 -21.26
CA LEU A 205 -3.93 -3.80 -20.37
C LEU A 205 -3.69 -4.15 -18.90
N GLN A 206 -3.88 -5.42 -18.50
CA GLN A 206 -3.61 -5.87 -17.13
C GLN A 206 -2.18 -5.52 -16.67
N LYS A 207 -1.17 -5.78 -17.53
CA LYS A 207 0.23 -5.46 -17.21
C LYS A 207 0.50 -3.97 -17.08
N GLU A 208 -0.15 -3.15 -17.89
CA GLU A 208 -0.01 -1.70 -17.81
C GLU A 208 -0.63 -1.14 -16.52
N PHE A 209 -1.76 -1.68 -16.07
CA PHE A 209 -2.40 -1.25 -14.82
C PHE A 209 -1.52 -1.49 -13.59
N ASP A 210 -0.84 -2.64 -13.49
CA ASP A 210 0.08 -2.93 -12.38
C ASP A 210 1.28 -1.96 -12.34
N SER A 211 1.63 -1.36 -13.48
CA SER A 211 2.75 -0.42 -13.60
C SER A 211 2.39 1.06 -13.39
N GLY A 212 1.11 1.37 -13.11
CA GLY A 212 0.62 2.75 -13.00
C GLY A 212 0.85 3.43 -11.66
N HIS A 213 1.29 2.70 -10.62
CA HIS A 213 1.58 3.25 -9.30
C HIS A 213 3.01 3.83 -9.22
N CYS A 214 3.26 4.70 -8.23
CA CYS A 214 4.58 5.27 -7.99
C CYS A 214 5.59 4.14 -7.77
N ASP A 215 6.66 4.11 -8.57
CA ASP A 215 7.75 3.17 -8.36
C ASP A 215 8.62 3.59 -7.17
N MET A 216 9.36 2.63 -6.62
CA MET A 216 10.13 2.84 -5.38
C MET A 216 11.31 3.81 -5.56
N ALA A 217 11.85 3.97 -6.76
CA ALA A 217 12.92 4.93 -7.01
C ALA A 217 12.37 6.36 -7.08
N SER A 218 11.19 6.55 -7.70
CA SER A 218 10.47 7.82 -7.68
C SER A 218 10.07 8.21 -6.25
N LEU A 219 9.63 7.25 -5.43
CA LEU A 219 9.31 7.50 -4.02
C LEU A 219 10.55 7.86 -3.18
N ASP A 220 11.65 7.12 -3.29
CA ASP A 220 12.92 7.44 -2.61
C ASP A 220 13.39 8.86 -2.99
N SER A 221 13.33 9.21 -4.28
CA SER A 221 13.68 10.55 -4.74
C SER A 221 12.79 11.63 -4.15
N LEU A 222 11.48 11.39 -3.99
CA LEU A 222 10.58 12.32 -3.33
C LEU A 222 10.94 12.50 -1.85
N LEU A 223 11.24 11.41 -1.15
CA LEU A 223 11.64 11.44 0.27
C LEU A 223 12.97 12.17 0.47
N ASP A 224 13.96 11.95 -0.41
CA ASP A 224 15.22 12.69 -0.44
C ASP A 224 15.00 14.20 -0.66
N MET A 225 14.06 14.59 -1.54
CA MET A 225 13.73 16.00 -1.78
C MET A 225 13.00 16.66 -0.60
N LEU A 226 12.15 15.91 0.10
CA LEU A 226 11.34 16.43 1.21
C LEU A 226 12.10 16.45 2.54
N THR A 227 13.10 15.57 2.70
CA THR A 227 13.86 15.40 3.95
C THR A 227 12.94 15.29 5.19
N PRO A 228 11.97 14.35 5.20
CA PRO A 228 10.99 14.28 6.27
C PRO A 228 11.64 13.91 7.61
N LYS A 229 11.06 14.38 8.72
CA LYS A 229 11.45 13.94 10.06
C LYS A 229 11.17 12.46 10.28
N ALA A 230 10.03 11.98 9.78
CA ALA A 230 9.65 10.59 9.78
C ALA A 230 8.65 10.32 8.64
N ILE A 231 8.53 9.05 8.26
CA ILE A 231 7.63 8.59 7.20
C ILE A 231 6.50 7.75 7.82
N ILE A 232 5.27 8.02 7.41
CA ILE A 232 4.10 7.19 7.74
C ILE A 232 3.57 6.65 6.40
N SER A 233 3.59 5.33 6.22
CA SER A 233 3.09 4.70 5.00
C SER A 233 1.57 4.59 5.01
N ILE A 234 0.93 4.88 3.88
CA ILE A 234 -0.49 4.58 3.61
C ILE A 234 -0.62 3.83 2.28
N HIS A 235 -1.75 3.16 2.04
CA HIS A 235 -1.97 2.37 0.83
C HIS A 235 -0.89 1.31 0.55
N THR A 236 -0.39 0.67 1.62
CA THR A 236 0.49 -0.51 1.55
C THR A 236 -0.22 -1.69 2.21
N ASP A 237 -0.07 -2.88 1.64
CA ASP A 237 -0.50 -4.14 2.23
C ASP A 237 0.60 -4.77 3.12
N ASN A 238 1.78 -4.14 3.18
CA ASN A 238 2.91 -4.59 3.99
C ASN A 238 3.73 -3.41 4.58
N PRO A 239 3.25 -2.79 5.67
CA PRO A 239 3.94 -1.67 6.32
C PRO A 239 5.36 -1.99 6.79
N ARG A 240 5.61 -3.23 7.23
CA ARG A 240 6.95 -3.66 7.67
C ARG A 240 7.95 -3.71 6.53
N HIS A 241 7.55 -4.25 5.38
CA HIS A 241 8.42 -4.27 4.21
C HIS A 241 8.73 -2.85 3.72
N PHE A 242 7.73 -1.95 3.74
CA PHE A 242 7.96 -0.53 3.47
C PHE A 242 9.00 0.06 4.44
N ALA A 243 8.87 -0.19 5.75
CA ALA A 243 9.84 0.27 6.73
C ALA A 243 11.25 -0.25 6.45
N ASP A 244 11.40 -1.55 6.18
CA ASP A 244 12.70 -2.17 5.86
C ASP A 244 13.42 -1.52 4.66
N MET A 245 12.67 -0.93 3.72
CA MET A 245 13.24 -0.26 2.54
C MET A 245 13.82 1.12 2.85
N PHE A 246 13.24 1.84 3.83
CA PHE A 246 13.53 3.26 4.06
C PHE A 246 14.16 3.55 5.44
N CYS A 247 14.08 2.61 6.40
CA CYS A 247 14.44 2.82 7.80
C CYS A 247 15.93 3.07 8.07
N GLU A 248 16.82 2.81 7.10
CA GLU A 248 18.24 3.15 7.23
C GLU A 248 18.49 4.66 6.98
N LYS A 249 17.66 5.32 6.17
CA LYS A 249 17.77 6.75 5.86
C LYS A 249 16.85 7.60 6.74
N TRP A 250 15.61 7.17 6.93
CA TRP A 250 14.58 7.93 7.66
C TRP A 250 13.90 7.10 8.74
N PRO A 251 13.48 7.71 9.86
CA PRO A 251 12.58 7.06 10.80
C PRO A 251 11.25 6.72 10.11
N VAL A 252 10.80 5.48 10.23
CA VAL A 252 9.48 5.05 9.71
C VAL A 252 8.57 4.73 10.89
N ILE A 253 7.43 5.42 10.98
CA ILE A 253 6.44 5.18 12.04
C ILE A 253 5.45 4.13 11.53
N LEU A 254 5.35 3.01 12.25
CA LEU A 254 4.35 1.99 12.02
C LEU A 254 3.13 2.27 12.88
N LEU A 255 1.96 2.39 12.26
CA LEU A 255 0.68 2.60 12.95
C LEU A 255 -0.31 1.54 12.50
N GLU A 256 -1.17 1.10 13.41
CA GLU A 256 -2.37 0.32 13.09
C GLU A 256 -3.56 1.23 12.77
N ASP A 257 -4.59 0.67 12.11
CA ASP A 257 -5.80 1.41 11.75
C ASP A 257 -6.52 1.95 12.99
N GLY A 258 -6.60 3.27 13.11
CA GLY A 258 -7.23 3.97 14.23
C GLY A 258 -6.26 4.37 15.35
N GLU A 259 -4.98 3.99 15.27
CA GLU A 259 -3.95 4.52 16.15
C GLU A 259 -3.58 5.96 15.80
N SER A 260 -3.23 6.74 16.83
CA SER A 260 -2.79 8.12 16.68
C SER A 260 -1.34 8.28 17.08
N PHE A 261 -0.65 9.17 16.35
CA PHE A 261 0.73 9.53 16.60
C PHE A 261 0.82 11.01 16.98
N SER A 262 1.41 11.31 18.13
CA SER A 262 1.64 12.69 18.57
C SER A 262 2.67 13.37 17.66
N ALA A 263 2.31 14.52 17.11
CA ALA A 263 3.13 15.19 16.11
C ALA A 263 4.52 15.57 16.64
N ILE A 264 5.54 15.19 15.89
CA ILE A 264 6.95 15.55 16.12
C ILE A 264 7.13 17.06 15.92
N ARG A 265 7.51 17.79 16.98
CA ARG A 265 7.66 19.24 16.93
C ARG A 265 9.06 19.66 16.50
N ASP A 266 9.18 20.90 16.01
CA ASP A 266 10.49 21.54 15.82
C ASP A 266 11.04 21.98 17.18
N PRO A 267 12.37 22.12 17.30
CA PRO A 267 12.99 22.54 18.55
C PRO A 267 12.42 23.87 19.09
N GLY A 268 12.02 23.88 20.37
CA GLY A 268 11.44 25.03 21.07
C GLY A 268 12.02 25.26 22.48
N PHE A 269 11.34 26.09 23.31
CA PHE A 269 11.67 26.24 24.73
C PHE A 269 11.03 25.10 25.56
N ASP A 270 11.86 24.48 26.41
CA ASP A 270 11.59 23.50 27.50
C ASP A 270 10.61 22.37 27.19
N ARG A 271 11.11 21.23 26.69
CA ARG A 271 10.32 20.01 26.41
C ARG A 271 11.10 18.71 26.43
N THR A 272 10.37 17.62 26.68
CA THR A 272 10.80 16.23 26.51
C THR A 272 11.25 15.96 25.06
N THR A 273 12.44 15.41 24.86
CA THR A 273 12.96 15.04 23.55
C THR A 273 13.26 13.54 23.45
N ALA A 274 13.17 12.98 22.25
CA ALA A 274 13.40 11.56 22.01
C ALA A 274 14.45 11.32 20.93
N PHE A 275 15.30 10.31 21.16
CA PHE A 275 16.34 9.89 20.23
C PHE A 275 16.34 8.38 20.04
N VAL A 276 16.62 7.96 18.81
CA VAL A 276 17.03 6.58 18.50
C VAL A 276 18.55 6.55 18.45
N ILE A 277 19.18 5.67 19.22
CA ILE A 277 20.63 5.53 19.30
C ILE A 277 21.03 4.30 18.51
N ALA A 278 21.74 4.51 17.42
CA ALA A 278 22.32 3.44 16.62
C ALA A 278 23.84 3.62 16.55
N PHE A 279 24.55 2.55 16.20
CA PHE A 279 25.95 2.65 15.82
C PHE A 279 26.06 2.62 14.29
N GLN A 280 27.14 3.16 13.75
CA GLN A 280 27.43 3.09 12.32
C GLN A 280 28.92 2.83 12.09
N THR A 281 29.26 2.41 10.87
CA THR A 281 30.66 2.21 10.51
C THR A 281 31.39 3.53 10.67
N PRO A 282 32.58 3.54 11.31
CA PRO A 282 33.35 4.75 11.40
C PRO A 282 33.56 5.42 10.05
N ASP A 283 33.38 6.74 10.02
CA ASP A 283 33.78 7.51 8.87
C ASP A 283 35.31 7.79 8.91
N ASN A 284 35.83 8.37 7.83
CA ASN A 284 37.25 8.68 7.72
C ASN A 284 37.67 9.95 8.47
N SER A 285 36.81 10.52 9.33
CA SER A 285 37.13 11.75 10.07
C SER A 285 38.02 11.49 11.29
N TYR A 286 38.08 10.24 11.76
CA TYR A 286 38.82 9.81 12.94
C TYR A 286 40.09 9.01 12.58
N GLU A 287 41.17 9.20 13.33
CA GLU A 287 42.43 8.46 13.15
C GLU A 287 42.61 7.44 14.29
N VAL A 288 42.83 6.17 13.94
CA VAL A 288 43.19 5.13 14.92
C VAL A 288 44.67 5.22 15.23
N ILE A 289 45.00 5.58 16.47
CA ILE A 289 46.38 5.74 16.96
C ILE A 289 46.94 4.39 17.41
N ASP A 290 46.14 3.60 18.13
CA ASP A 290 46.55 2.30 18.68
C ASP A 290 45.33 1.37 18.82
N ASN A 291 45.48 0.12 18.40
CA ASN A 291 44.46 -0.93 18.52
C ASN A 291 45.12 -2.31 18.56
N PRO A 292 45.81 -2.65 19.66
CA PRO A 292 46.65 -3.85 19.74
C PRO A 292 45.83 -5.14 19.73
N GLU A 293 44.59 -5.10 20.23
CA GLU A 293 43.67 -6.24 20.28
C GLU A 293 42.82 -6.39 19.00
N ASN A 294 42.99 -5.49 18.02
CA ASN A 294 42.21 -5.46 16.77
C ASN A 294 40.69 -5.46 17.03
N LEU A 295 40.26 -4.67 18.01
CA LEU A 295 38.87 -4.56 18.44
C LEU A 295 38.08 -3.66 17.48
N GLN A 296 36.79 -3.96 17.35
CA GLN A 296 35.86 -3.10 16.62
C GLN A 296 35.46 -1.89 17.47
N TRP A 297 35.21 -0.78 16.78
CA TRP A 297 34.70 0.46 17.32
C TRP A 297 33.79 1.12 16.27
N TRP A 298 32.93 2.02 16.72
CA TRP A 298 31.90 2.64 15.87
C TRP A 298 31.74 4.10 16.19
N THR A 299 31.16 4.86 15.25
CA THR A 299 30.61 6.18 15.56
C THR A 299 29.14 6.04 15.97
N VAL A 300 28.67 6.93 16.82
CA VAL A 300 27.28 6.95 17.30
C VAL A 300 26.41 7.73 16.30
N ASP A 301 25.33 7.10 15.86
CA ASP A 301 24.24 7.73 15.11
C ASP A 301 23.10 8.00 16.08
N LYS A 302 23.13 9.18 16.72
CA LYS A 302 22.08 9.65 17.62
C LYS A 302 21.00 10.36 16.81
N LYS A 303 20.04 9.60 16.30
CA LYS A 303 18.95 10.12 15.46
C LYS A 303 17.91 10.84 16.31
N PHE A 304 17.82 12.15 16.17
CA PHE A 304 16.77 12.95 16.76
C PHE A 304 15.41 12.60 16.14
N LEU A 305 14.50 12.05 16.95
CA LEU A 305 13.13 11.79 16.52
C LEU A 305 12.30 13.08 16.62
N GLY A 306 12.46 13.82 17.72
CA GLY A 306 12.00 15.20 17.88
C GLY A 306 11.57 15.56 19.30
N GLU A 307 10.88 16.69 19.44
CA GLU A 307 10.34 17.15 20.72
C GLU A 307 8.86 16.81 20.90
N PHE A 308 8.50 16.52 22.15
CA PHE A 308 7.17 16.08 22.58
C PHE A 308 6.67 16.94 23.74
N LEU A 309 5.34 17.01 23.92
CA LEU A 309 4.78 17.74 25.06
C LEU A 309 4.94 16.98 26.37
N TRP A 310 4.89 15.65 26.30
CA TRP A 310 4.84 14.79 27.47
C TRP A 310 5.76 13.59 27.27
N TRP A 311 6.31 13.07 28.36
CA TRP A 311 7.10 11.84 28.37
C TRP A 311 6.41 10.68 27.66
N ASN A 312 5.11 10.47 27.92
CA ASN A 312 4.35 9.37 27.31
C ASN A 312 4.20 9.51 25.78
N ASP A 313 4.23 10.73 25.25
CA ASP A 313 4.19 10.95 23.80
C ASP A 313 5.53 10.55 23.16
N ALA A 314 6.65 10.92 23.79
CA ALA A 314 8.00 10.52 23.38
C ALA A 314 8.18 9.00 23.46
N ASP A 315 7.78 8.41 24.59
CA ASP A 315 7.81 6.98 24.82
C ASP A 315 6.97 6.22 23.78
N SER A 316 5.73 6.64 23.56
CA SER A 316 4.88 6.06 22.51
C SER A 316 5.52 6.20 21.13
N ALA A 317 6.08 7.37 20.79
CA ALA A 317 6.69 7.58 19.48
C ALA A 317 7.88 6.64 19.23
N LEU A 318 8.70 6.37 20.25
CA LEU A 318 9.79 5.42 20.16
C LEU A 318 9.30 3.98 19.98
N HIS A 319 8.17 3.59 20.58
CA HIS A 319 7.60 2.25 20.39
C HIS A 319 7.08 2.00 18.96
N HIS A 320 6.69 3.06 18.24
CA HIS A 320 6.19 2.95 16.86
C HIS A 320 7.27 3.14 15.79
N VAL A 321 8.44 3.68 16.15
CA VAL A 321 9.48 4.01 15.17
C VAL A 321 10.34 2.79 14.82
N VAL A 322 10.60 2.64 13.53
CA VAL A 322 11.63 1.75 12.99
C VAL A 322 12.72 2.61 12.37
N TYR A 323 13.90 2.56 12.95
CA TYR A 323 15.10 3.20 12.41
C TYR A 323 16.32 2.33 12.69
N ALA A 324 17.10 2.05 11.65
CA ALA A 324 18.37 1.35 11.75
C ALA A 324 18.36 0.04 12.60
N PRO A 325 17.36 -0.85 12.46
CA PRO A 325 17.12 -1.94 13.42
C PRO A 325 18.29 -2.94 13.55
N LYS A 326 19.13 -3.07 12.51
CA LYS A 326 20.31 -3.97 12.53
C LYS A 326 21.48 -3.42 13.33
N ARG A 327 21.48 -2.13 13.60
CA ARG A 327 22.56 -1.38 14.25
C ARG A 327 22.05 -0.54 15.43
N LEU A 328 20.86 -0.88 15.94
CA LEU A 328 20.21 -0.23 17.07
C LEU A 328 20.94 -0.57 18.37
N LEU A 329 21.34 0.46 19.10
CA LEU A 329 21.94 0.36 20.43
C LEU A 329 20.89 0.54 21.52
N GLY A 330 19.92 1.43 21.30
CA GLY A 330 18.84 1.70 22.23
C GLY A 330 18.08 2.97 21.88
N TYR A 331 17.35 3.48 22.85
CA TYR A 331 16.59 4.73 22.74
C TYR A 331 16.90 5.63 23.92
N SER A 332 16.66 6.92 23.79
CA SER A 332 16.68 7.81 24.95
C SER A 332 15.60 8.85 24.91
N ILE A 333 15.12 9.19 26.10
CA ILE A 333 14.24 10.33 26.33
C ILE A 333 14.93 11.21 27.37
N GLU A 334 15.04 12.50 27.06
CA GLU A 334 15.51 13.52 28.00
C GLU A 334 14.39 14.53 28.22
N SER A 335 14.29 15.06 29.43
CA SER A 335 13.28 16.05 29.78
C SER A 335 13.88 17.11 30.69
N ASP A 336 13.74 18.35 30.25
CA ASP A 336 13.98 19.57 31.02
C ASP A 336 12.63 20.29 31.14
N GLU A 337 11.76 19.77 32.00
CA GLU A 337 10.48 20.42 32.28
C GLU A 337 10.72 21.55 33.28
N ASP A 338 10.28 22.76 32.95
CA ASP A 338 10.27 23.93 33.84
C ASP A 338 9.85 23.53 35.27
N MET A 339 10.77 23.67 36.23
CA MET A 339 10.60 23.39 37.67
C MET A 339 10.68 21.91 38.10
N ALA A 340 11.02 20.99 37.19
CA ALA A 340 11.35 19.59 37.51
C ALA A 340 12.87 19.35 37.40
N PRO A 341 13.44 18.39 38.15
CA PRO A 341 14.82 17.97 37.94
C PRO A 341 15.02 17.43 36.52
N PHE A 342 16.16 17.73 35.89
CA PHE A 342 16.52 17.11 34.61
C PHE A 342 16.43 15.59 34.71
N LEU A 343 15.72 14.96 33.78
CA LEU A 343 15.58 13.51 33.71
C LEU A 343 16.07 13.01 32.35
N TYR A 344 17.01 12.07 32.37
CA TYR A 344 17.50 11.39 31.18
C TYR A 344 17.35 9.88 31.38
N VAL A 345 16.62 9.22 30.49
CA VAL A 345 16.47 7.75 30.52
C VAL A 345 16.95 7.16 29.21
N VAL A 346 17.79 6.14 29.33
CA VAL A 346 18.24 5.31 28.21
C VAL A 346 17.55 3.95 28.32
N TYR A 347 17.02 3.47 27.20
CA TYR A 347 16.34 2.20 27.07
C TYR A 347 17.13 1.26 26.15
N ASN A 348 17.09 -0.02 26.47
CA ASN A 348 17.54 -1.08 25.58
C ASN A 348 16.61 -1.20 24.35
N PRO A 349 17.02 -1.92 23.29
CA PRO A 349 16.18 -2.18 22.12
C PRO A 349 14.81 -2.84 22.42
N ASP A 350 14.69 -3.51 23.57
CA ASP A 350 13.45 -4.13 24.05
C ASP A 350 12.63 -3.23 25.00
N PHE A 351 12.97 -1.94 25.07
CA PHE A 351 12.38 -0.92 25.94
C PHE A 351 12.55 -1.17 27.45
N THR A 352 13.39 -2.11 27.87
CA THR A 352 13.80 -2.19 29.27
C THR A 352 14.70 -1.00 29.63
N LYS A 353 14.49 -0.40 30.80
CA LYS A 353 15.33 0.72 31.27
C LYS A 353 16.77 0.24 31.42
N HIS A 354 17.68 0.84 30.66
CA HIS A 354 19.11 0.56 30.70
C HIS A 354 19.79 1.37 31.80
N SER A 355 19.58 2.70 31.79
CA SER A 355 20.16 3.61 32.76
C SER A 355 19.34 4.90 32.85
N GLU A 356 19.50 5.62 33.95
CA GLU A 356 18.77 6.85 34.24
C GLU A 356 19.68 7.84 34.94
N TYR A 357 19.57 9.12 34.59
CA TYR A 357 20.10 10.26 35.32
C TYR A 357 18.93 11.14 35.76
N THR A 358 18.96 11.57 37.02
CA THR A 358 18.04 12.56 37.58
C THR A 358 18.88 13.62 38.28
N GLU A 359 18.62 14.90 38.04
CA GLU A 359 19.42 15.97 38.64
C GLU A 359 19.43 15.91 40.19
N GLY A 360 20.64 15.95 40.75
CA GLY A 360 20.94 16.00 42.17
C GLY A 360 21.55 14.70 42.72
N GLY A 361 22.52 14.83 43.63
CA GLY A 361 23.08 13.69 44.36
C GLY A 361 24.27 13.00 43.70
N HIS A 362 24.85 13.58 42.64
CA HIS A 362 25.99 12.99 41.92
C HIS A 362 27.34 13.58 42.35
N LYS A 363 27.35 14.63 43.18
CA LYS A 363 28.59 15.25 43.65
C LYS A 363 29.39 14.26 44.52
N PRO A 364 30.73 14.37 44.56
CA PRO A 364 31.59 13.43 45.30
C PRO A 364 31.24 13.24 46.77
N ASP A 365 30.67 14.27 47.40
CA ASP A 365 30.35 14.29 48.83
C ASP A 365 28.94 13.78 49.15
N ASP A 366 28.14 13.41 48.13
CA ASP A 366 26.76 12.97 48.30
C ASP A 366 26.67 11.45 48.61
N GLU A 367 25.79 11.07 49.53
CA GLU A 367 25.55 9.65 49.86
C GLU A 367 24.83 8.93 48.70
N GLY A 368 25.38 7.80 48.23
CA GLY A 368 24.75 6.96 47.19
C GLY A 368 25.25 7.19 45.76
N LYS A 369 26.30 8.00 45.58
CA LYS A 369 26.95 8.28 44.29
C LYS A 369 27.15 7.01 43.45
N GLN A 370 26.54 7.00 42.25
CA GLN A 370 26.69 5.96 41.22
C GLN A 370 26.24 4.54 41.62
N ALA A 371 25.45 4.39 42.70
CA ALA A 371 24.99 3.09 43.18
C ALA A 371 24.14 2.31 42.15
N ASP A 372 23.40 3.02 41.28
CA ASP A 372 22.40 2.41 40.39
C ASP A 372 22.95 1.72 39.15
N CYS A 373 24.21 1.96 38.77
CA CYS A 373 24.77 1.35 37.56
C CYS A 373 25.68 0.13 37.79
N GLY A 374 26.01 -0.20 39.05
CA GLY A 374 26.58 -1.50 39.41
C GLY A 374 27.86 -1.89 38.67
N TYR A 375 28.74 -0.93 38.34
CA TYR A 375 29.99 -1.22 37.64
C TYR A 375 31.00 -1.96 38.51
N ILE A 376 31.74 -2.87 37.89
CA ILE A 376 32.81 -3.63 38.52
C ILE A 376 34.14 -3.21 37.90
N PRO A 377 35.12 -2.71 38.68
CA PRO A 377 36.47 -2.44 38.18
C PRO A 377 37.05 -3.61 37.39
N GLY A 378 37.60 -3.34 36.21
CA GLY A 378 38.11 -4.30 35.23
C GLY A 378 37.06 -4.93 34.31
N GLN A 379 35.78 -4.58 34.46
CA GLN A 379 34.73 -5.05 33.54
C GLN A 379 34.87 -4.38 32.16
N ARG A 380 34.79 -5.19 31.10
CA ARG A 380 34.69 -4.68 29.72
C ARG A 380 33.28 -4.17 29.43
N VAL A 381 33.20 -2.98 28.85
CA VAL A 381 31.97 -2.27 28.48
C VAL A 381 32.13 -1.60 27.12
N LEU A 382 31.02 -1.19 26.51
CA LEU A 382 31.04 -0.24 25.40
C LEU A 382 30.65 1.14 25.95
N ALA A 383 31.53 2.13 25.83
CA ALA A 383 31.28 3.48 26.31
C ALA A 383 31.27 4.47 25.14
N VAL A 384 30.36 5.44 25.19
CA VAL A 384 30.37 6.58 24.26
C VAL A 384 31.31 7.66 24.80
N ILE A 385 32.35 7.98 24.02
CA ILE A 385 33.36 9.02 24.31
C ILE A 385 33.53 9.83 23.02
N ASP A 386 33.34 11.14 23.06
CA ASP A 386 33.44 12.04 21.89
C ASP A 386 32.64 11.55 20.66
N ASP A 387 31.40 11.11 20.87
CA ASP A 387 30.51 10.51 19.85
C ASP A 387 31.01 9.19 19.22
N VAL A 388 32.03 8.58 19.82
CA VAL A 388 32.59 7.29 19.43
C VAL A 388 32.22 6.21 20.45
N LEU A 389 31.69 5.09 19.97
CA LEU A 389 31.40 3.91 20.77
C LEU A 389 32.64 3.01 20.83
N LEU A 390 33.29 2.96 22.00
CA LEU A 390 34.57 2.28 22.23
C LEU A 390 34.46 1.13 23.23
N PRO A 391 35.16 0.00 22.98
CA PRO A 391 35.40 -0.98 24.02
C PRO A 391 36.33 -0.39 25.09
N CYS A 392 35.90 -0.41 26.34
CA CYS A 392 36.64 0.13 27.47
C CYS A 392 36.66 -0.85 28.64
N GLU A 393 37.65 -0.74 29.51
CA GLU A 393 37.63 -1.34 30.84
C GLU A 393 37.21 -0.29 31.87
N VAL A 394 36.25 -0.62 32.73
CA VAL A 394 35.88 0.23 33.86
C VAL A 394 37.05 0.30 34.84
N ILE A 395 37.45 1.50 35.24
CA ILE A 395 38.49 1.69 36.25
C ILE A 395 37.84 1.86 37.62
N ASP A 396 37.25 3.02 37.86
CA ASP A 396 36.67 3.39 39.15
C ASP A 396 35.63 4.53 38.95
N PRO A 397 34.78 4.80 39.96
CA PRO A 397 33.97 6.02 40.01
C PRO A 397 34.82 7.29 39.83
N LEU A 398 34.24 8.34 39.23
CA LEU A 398 34.91 9.64 39.13
C LEU A 398 35.23 10.21 40.52
N THR A 399 36.49 10.59 40.73
CA THR A 399 36.98 11.21 41.97
C THR A 399 37.54 12.60 41.70
N GLU A 400 37.58 13.45 42.73
CA GLU A 400 38.23 14.76 42.63
C GLU A 400 39.72 14.64 42.28
N ASP A 401 40.40 13.62 42.82
CA ASP A 401 41.81 13.37 42.52
C ASP A 401 42.04 13.05 41.04
N PHE A 402 41.12 12.29 40.41
CA PHE A 402 41.17 12.02 38.98
C PHE A 402 40.97 13.31 38.17
N LEU A 403 39.91 14.08 38.45
CA LEU A 403 39.67 15.35 37.77
C LEU A 403 40.84 16.32 37.91
N ARG A 404 41.46 16.36 39.09
CA ARG A 404 42.64 17.19 39.34
C ARG A 404 43.83 16.75 38.51
N LYS A 405 44.04 15.46 38.34
CA LYS A 405 45.10 14.91 37.50
C LYS A 405 44.84 15.25 36.02
N ASP A 406 43.61 15.09 35.57
CA ASP A 406 43.16 15.37 34.21
C ASP A 406 43.26 16.87 33.87
N PHE A 407 42.75 17.75 34.74
CA PHE A 407 42.87 19.21 34.62
C PHE A 407 44.31 19.71 34.48
N ASN A 408 45.28 18.98 35.04
CA ASN A 408 46.70 19.31 35.01
C ASN A 408 47.47 18.61 33.87
N GLN A 409 46.79 17.90 32.96
CA GLN A 409 47.43 17.10 31.91
C GLN A 409 48.28 17.96 30.95
N ASP A 410 47.85 19.19 30.66
CA ASP A 410 48.58 20.15 29.81
C ASP A 410 49.55 21.06 30.57
N GLY A 411 49.76 20.81 31.88
CA GLY A 411 50.67 21.55 32.75
C GLY A 411 50.08 21.84 34.12
N SER A 412 50.95 21.99 35.13
CA SER A 412 50.53 22.30 36.50
C SER A 412 49.87 23.67 36.59
N ARG A 413 48.61 23.70 37.01
CA ARG A 413 47.81 24.91 37.30
C ARG A 413 47.73 25.14 38.81
N SER A 414 47.25 26.31 39.24
CA SER A 414 47.17 26.63 40.67
C SER A 414 45.99 25.92 41.34
N GLU A 415 46.02 25.80 42.68
CA GLU A 415 44.87 25.27 43.44
C GLU A 415 43.63 26.16 43.27
N GLU A 416 43.82 27.47 43.15
CA GLU A 416 42.75 28.43 42.94
C GLU A 416 42.04 28.17 41.60
N ASP A 417 42.80 27.92 40.53
CA ASP A 417 42.23 27.59 39.21
C ASP A 417 41.42 26.28 39.24
N PHE A 418 41.90 25.27 40.00
CA PHE A 418 41.19 24.00 40.11
C PHE A 418 39.89 24.13 40.93
N GLN A 419 39.89 24.92 42.00
CA GLN A 419 38.68 25.17 42.77
C GLN A 419 37.64 25.99 41.99
N GLU A 420 38.09 26.96 41.17
CA GLU A 420 37.21 27.69 40.24
C GLU A 420 36.60 26.74 39.21
N TYR A 421 37.42 25.95 38.51
CA TYR A 421 36.95 24.90 37.58
C TYR A 421 35.94 23.95 38.24
N LYS A 422 36.26 23.43 39.42
CA LYS A 422 35.38 22.52 40.18
C LYS A 422 34.05 23.20 40.55
N SER A 423 34.07 24.51 40.84
CA SER A 423 32.86 25.27 41.20
C SER A 423 31.93 25.52 40.01
N ASP A 424 32.47 25.50 38.79
CA ASP A 424 31.71 25.62 37.55
C ASP A 424 31.08 24.30 37.10
N LEU A 425 31.50 23.16 37.66
CA LEU A 425 30.93 21.83 37.35
C LEU A 425 29.51 21.68 37.90
N TRP A 426 28.59 21.26 37.03
CA TRP A 426 27.21 20.95 37.36
C TRP A 426 27.07 19.49 37.82
N ASP A 427 25.93 19.12 38.41
CA ASP A 427 25.67 17.75 38.88
C ASP A 427 25.89 16.70 37.78
N TRP A 428 25.48 17.02 36.54
CA TRP A 428 25.70 16.24 35.33
C TRP A 428 27.17 15.93 35.01
N ASP A 429 28.08 16.85 35.32
CA ASP A 429 29.52 16.66 35.07
C ASP A 429 30.13 15.63 36.02
N TRP A 430 29.50 15.40 37.16
CA TRP A 430 29.91 14.39 38.12
C TRP A 430 29.33 13.00 37.85
N ASP A 431 28.35 12.90 36.95
CA ASP A 431 27.70 11.63 36.58
C ASP A 431 28.51 10.82 35.53
N GLU A 432 29.78 10.59 35.85
CA GLU A 432 30.78 9.99 34.95
C GLU A 432 31.56 8.86 35.62
N VAL A 433 31.96 7.89 34.81
CA VAL A 433 32.80 6.77 35.24
C VAL A 433 34.16 6.89 34.59
N VAL A 434 35.24 6.63 35.34
CA VAL A 434 36.58 6.56 34.76
C VAL A 434 36.71 5.24 34.02
N VAL A 435 37.05 5.32 32.74
CA VAL A 435 37.20 4.18 31.84
C VAL A 435 38.55 4.23 31.14
N HIS A 436 39.05 3.05 30.79
CA HIS A 436 40.26 2.86 30.01
C HIS A 436 39.91 2.36 28.61
N PRO A 437 39.94 3.21 27.57
CA PRO A 437 39.65 2.80 26.21
C PRO A 437 40.68 1.79 25.69
N LEU A 438 40.20 0.66 25.16
CA LEU A 438 41.03 -0.40 24.59
C LEU A 438 41.47 -0.10 23.13
N VAL A 439 40.91 0.95 22.54
CA VAL A 439 41.26 1.50 21.23
C VAL A 439 41.51 2.99 21.39
N LYS A 440 42.68 3.47 20.93
CA LYS A 440 43.04 4.88 20.96
C LYS A 440 42.69 5.53 19.65
N ILE A 441 41.86 6.56 19.73
CA ILE A 441 41.34 7.28 18.57
C ILE A 441 41.60 8.76 18.75
N LYS A 442 41.96 9.42 17.66
CA LYS A 442 42.02 10.87 17.56
C LYS A 442 40.70 11.38 16.99
N THR A 443 39.99 12.15 17.81
CA THR A 443 38.78 12.87 17.46
C THR A 443 39.07 14.31 17.11
N GLU A 444 38.04 15.07 16.74
CA GLU A 444 38.15 16.51 16.54
C GLU A 444 38.48 17.26 17.84
N PHE A 445 38.18 16.65 19.00
CA PHE A 445 38.44 17.21 20.32
C PHE A 445 39.83 16.88 20.86
N GLY A 446 40.52 15.89 20.27
CA GLY A 446 41.89 15.53 20.64
C GLY A 446 42.15 14.04 20.55
N GLU A 447 43.26 13.62 21.15
CA GLU A 447 43.56 12.19 21.30
C GLU A 447 42.85 11.67 22.55
N ILE A 448 42.03 10.64 22.42
CA ILE A 448 41.39 10.00 23.57
C ILE A 448 42.51 9.39 24.43
N VAL A 449 42.62 9.92 25.65
CA VAL A 449 43.69 9.63 26.60
C VAL A 449 43.55 8.21 27.16
N SER A 450 44.61 7.71 27.81
CA SER A 450 44.65 6.31 28.26
C SER A 450 43.59 6.00 29.31
N ASP A 451 43.39 6.89 30.28
CA ASP A 451 42.26 6.83 31.21
C ASP A 451 41.46 8.13 31.00
N THR A 452 40.18 8.01 30.69
CA THR A 452 39.27 9.15 30.44
C THR A 452 37.96 8.92 31.19
N THR A 453 37.00 9.83 31.04
CA THR A 453 35.64 9.65 31.56
C THR A 453 34.64 9.33 30.47
N ALA A 454 33.56 8.64 30.85
CA ALA A 454 32.37 8.47 30.03
C ALA A 454 31.13 8.72 30.87
N LYS A 455 30.10 9.33 30.27
CA LYS A 455 28.81 9.53 30.94
C LYS A 455 28.21 8.20 31.34
N ARG A 456 27.82 8.09 32.60
CA ARG A 456 27.30 6.86 33.20
C ARG A 456 26.19 6.22 32.36
N ILE A 457 25.26 7.06 31.91
CA ILE A 457 24.08 6.60 31.15
C ILE A 457 24.38 6.09 29.72
N PHE A 458 25.60 6.29 29.19
CA PHE A 458 26.02 5.82 27.87
C PHE A 458 27.08 4.72 27.93
N ILE A 459 27.09 3.95 29.02
CA ILE A 459 27.91 2.75 29.18
C ILE A 459 27.01 1.53 28.98
N PHE A 460 27.26 0.77 27.91
CA PHE A 460 26.49 -0.39 27.49
C PHE A 460 27.26 -1.69 27.76
N PRO A 461 26.56 -2.83 27.91
CA PRO A 461 27.21 -4.12 28.07
C PRO A 461 28.08 -4.46 26.86
N TYR A 462 29.30 -4.94 27.10
CA TYR A 462 30.17 -5.44 26.04
C TYR A 462 29.59 -6.74 25.46
N LYS A 463 29.51 -6.82 24.12
CA LYS A 463 29.19 -8.03 23.38
C LYS A 463 30.36 -8.31 22.45
N GLU A 464 30.92 -9.51 22.56
CA GLU A 464 32.03 -9.99 21.71
C GLU A 464 31.66 -10.08 20.23
#